data_AF-A0A2N8TBR4-F1
#
_entry.id   AF-A0A2N8TBR4-F1
#
_cell.length_a   1.000
_cell.length_b   1.000
_cell.length_c   1.000
_cell.angle_alpha   90.00
_cell.angle_beta   90.00
_cell.angle_gamma   90.00
#
_symmetry.space_group_name_H-M   'P 1'
#
loop_
_entity.id
_entity.type
_entity.pdbx_description
1 polymer ?
#
loop_
_entity_poly.entity_id
_entity_poly.type
_entity_poly.pdbx_seq_one_letter_code
_entity_poly.pdbx_strand_id
1 'polypeptide(L)'
;AGPAAPAPRRTFGLAAATALVMGNIIGGGIFALPATVAPYGTVSLLAFLVLSVGAVLLALLFGKLARRSPVTGGLYVYPRDAFGEFAGFLSAWSYWTMCWVSIAALAVAVVGYVDVLIPLHGNHALQALVALAALWLPAAANFAGTRWVGTVQVVSTVLKFVPLLLLATVGLFFVDADNFGPFNASGQSVSGALAASAALLLYSFLGVESAAVSAGEVRDPERTVGRASVLGTLASALVYVLGTVAVFGLVPHDRLVDSGAPFADAVNTITGGGWGGTAIALVAVASITGCLNGWILMAAQMPYAAARDGLFPAPFARLGKGGVPGFGVWACVVLGSLLIGLNYTAGPDTTFRVLVLITTFTGCVPYLLSAAAQLYWLARGTRDRVRPAGLARDLTVAVLSFGFSFWLIAGAGYAAVYQGVLFLFAGIPVYVWLRGRKDTAEASA
;
A
#
# COMPACT_ATOMS: atom_id res chain seq x y z
N ALA A 1 2.49 -38.48 4.63
CA ALA A 1 3.33 -37.27 4.72
C ALA A 1 3.73 -36.86 3.30
N GLY A 2 3.12 -35.80 2.75
CA GLY A 2 3.52 -35.28 1.43
C GLY A 2 4.93 -34.69 1.49
N PRO A 3 5.70 -34.69 0.39
CA PRO A 3 7.04 -34.11 0.37
C PRO A 3 6.96 -32.65 0.81
N ALA A 4 7.77 -32.28 1.81
CA ALA A 4 7.90 -30.90 2.25
C ALA A 4 8.27 -30.03 1.03
N ALA A 5 7.39 -29.11 0.67
CA ALA A 5 7.67 -28.18 -0.43
C ALA A 5 9.01 -27.47 -0.15
N PRO A 6 9.89 -27.35 -1.15
CA PRO A 6 11.21 -26.74 -0.96
C PRO A 6 11.03 -25.36 -0.35
N ALA A 7 11.82 -25.06 0.69
CA ALA A 7 11.78 -23.76 1.35
C ALA A 7 11.98 -22.65 0.29
N PRO A 8 11.16 -21.59 0.30
CA PRO A 8 11.33 -20.48 -0.63
C PRO A 8 12.76 -19.94 -0.50
N ARG A 9 13.41 -19.71 -1.66
CA ARG A 9 14.78 -19.22 -1.69
C ARG A 9 14.77 -17.77 -1.21
N ARG A 10 15.23 -17.53 0.03
CA ARG A 10 15.41 -16.19 0.61
C ARG A 10 16.34 -15.33 -0.26
N THR A 11 15.73 -14.56 -1.15
CA THR A 11 16.43 -13.80 -2.21
C THR A 11 16.59 -12.32 -1.86
N PHE A 12 15.73 -11.76 -1.00
CA PHE A 12 15.73 -10.33 -0.69
C PHE A 12 16.66 -9.99 0.48
N GLY A 13 17.77 -9.30 0.19
CA GLY A 13 18.58 -8.64 1.21
C GLY A 13 17.94 -7.35 1.72
N LEU A 14 18.63 -6.63 2.63
CA LEU A 14 18.13 -5.37 3.19
C LEU A 14 17.80 -4.33 2.11
N ALA A 15 18.66 -4.16 1.10
CA ALA A 15 18.42 -3.20 0.02
C ALA A 15 17.15 -3.55 -0.78
N ALA A 16 16.97 -4.82 -1.17
CA ALA A 16 15.79 -5.27 -1.90
C ALA A 16 14.51 -5.17 -1.06
N ALA A 17 14.55 -5.52 0.22
CA ALA A 17 13.42 -5.39 1.12
C ALA A 17 13.05 -3.92 1.39
N THR A 18 14.05 -3.05 1.52
CA THR A 18 13.84 -1.60 1.67
C THR A 18 13.26 -1.02 0.38
N ALA A 19 13.77 -1.44 -0.77
CA ALA A 19 13.23 -1.06 -2.07
C ALA A 19 11.80 -1.59 -2.30
N LEU A 20 11.46 -2.76 -1.77
CA LEU A 20 10.08 -3.25 -1.81
C LEU A 20 9.15 -2.35 -0.99
N VAL A 21 9.54 -1.98 0.23
CA VAL A 21 8.79 -1.05 1.08
C VAL A 21 8.67 0.31 0.40
N MET A 22 9.79 0.92 0.00
CA MET A 22 9.81 2.22 -0.68
C MET A 22 9.04 2.20 -1.98
N GLY A 23 9.19 1.16 -2.80
CA GLY A 23 8.56 1.10 -4.12
C GLY A 23 7.06 0.83 -4.07
N ASN A 24 6.55 0.23 -2.98
CA ASN A 24 5.12 0.05 -2.76
C ASN A 24 4.46 1.28 -2.12
N ILE A 25 5.20 2.02 -1.28
CA ILE A 25 4.79 3.33 -0.76
C ILE A 25 4.86 4.36 -1.90
N ILE A 26 6.06 4.63 -2.43
CA ILE A 26 6.33 5.56 -3.53
C ILE A 26 5.86 4.95 -4.87
N GLY A 27 4.67 5.34 -5.30
CA GLY A 27 4.06 5.00 -6.58
C GLY A 27 2.57 5.25 -6.48
N GLY A 28 1.93 4.40 -5.68
CA GLY A 28 0.66 4.60 -4.95
C GLY A 28 -0.19 5.82 -5.27
N GLY A 29 0.01 6.82 -4.42
CA GLY A 29 -0.71 8.09 -4.47
C GLY A 29 0.20 9.29 -4.63
N ILE A 30 1.52 9.19 -4.36
CA ILE A 30 2.40 10.37 -4.23
C ILE A 30 2.23 11.36 -5.38
N PHE A 31 2.21 10.84 -6.60
CA PHE A 31 2.16 11.64 -7.81
C PHE A 31 0.87 12.47 -7.97
N ALA A 32 -0.22 12.09 -7.32
CA ALA A 32 -1.48 12.84 -7.30
C ALA A 32 -1.74 13.50 -5.94
N LEU A 33 -0.93 13.18 -4.91
CA LEU A 33 -1.17 13.63 -3.54
C LEU A 33 -1.31 15.14 -3.41
N PRO A 34 -0.40 15.97 -3.95
CA PRO A 34 -0.49 17.42 -3.77
C PRO A 34 -1.84 17.98 -4.24
N ALA A 35 -2.31 17.56 -5.43
CA ALA A 35 -3.62 17.96 -5.94
C ALA A 35 -4.76 17.43 -5.06
N THR A 36 -4.66 16.18 -4.61
CA THR A 36 -5.69 15.52 -3.78
C THR A 36 -5.87 16.20 -2.42
N VAL A 37 -4.80 16.73 -1.82
CA VAL A 37 -4.86 17.40 -0.50
C VAL A 37 -4.89 18.93 -0.57
N ALA A 38 -4.62 19.51 -1.73
CA ALA A 38 -4.73 20.96 -1.95
C ALA A 38 -6.08 21.52 -1.49
N PRO A 39 -7.25 20.89 -1.77
CA PRO A 39 -8.56 21.38 -1.29
C PRO A 39 -8.69 21.58 0.22
N TYR A 40 -7.81 20.99 1.03
CA TYR A 40 -7.81 21.16 2.48
C TYR A 40 -6.90 22.31 2.93
N GLY A 41 -6.00 22.79 2.07
CA GLY A 41 -5.02 23.83 2.38
C GLY A 41 -3.76 23.27 3.02
N THR A 42 -2.92 24.16 3.56
CA THR A 42 -1.61 23.79 4.13
C THR A 42 -1.71 22.98 5.44
N VAL A 43 -2.88 22.91 6.08
CA VAL A 43 -3.17 21.99 7.19
C VAL A 43 -2.88 20.51 6.82
N SER A 44 -2.99 20.16 5.53
CA SER A 44 -2.65 18.83 5.03
C SER A 44 -1.17 18.45 5.26
N LEU A 45 -0.27 19.43 5.33
CA LEU A 45 1.15 19.20 5.66
C LEU A 45 1.32 18.73 7.11
N LEU A 46 0.47 19.20 8.04
CA LEU A 46 0.44 18.69 9.40
C LEU A 46 -0.08 17.25 9.43
N ALA A 47 -1.09 16.94 8.62
CA ALA A 47 -1.58 15.56 8.48
C ALA A 47 -0.46 14.62 7.98
N PHE A 48 0.36 15.05 7.03
CA PHE A 48 1.54 14.30 6.57
C PHE A 48 2.52 13.98 7.70
N LEU A 49 2.82 14.95 8.59
CA LEU A 49 3.73 14.72 9.71
C LEU A 49 3.16 13.69 10.69
N VAL A 50 1.88 13.83 11.06
CA VAL A 50 1.19 12.89 11.95
C VAL A 50 1.19 11.48 11.34
N LEU A 51 0.90 11.36 10.05
CA LEU A 51 0.90 10.07 9.35
C LEU A 51 2.28 9.46 9.23
N SER A 52 3.31 10.27 8.97
CA SER A 52 4.69 9.79 8.90
C SER A 52 5.12 9.17 10.22
N VAL A 53 4.77 9.80 11.35
CA VAL A 53 5.02 9.24 12.68
C VAL A 53 4.23 7.94 12.89
N GLY A 54 2.96 7.92 12.53
CA GLY A 54 2.11 6.72 12.61
C GLY A 54 2.63 5.54 11.76
N ALA A 55 3.08 5.81 10.54
CA ALA A 55 3.66 4.82 9.64
C ALA A 55 4.98 4.27 10.21
N VAL A 56 5.84 5.11 10.79
CA VAL A 56 7.07 4.65 11.47
C VAL A 56 6.73 3.79 12.69
N LEU A 57 5.68 4.12 13.45
CA LEU A 57 5.20 3.27 14.55
C LEU A 57 4.76 1.90 14.05
N LEU A 58 3.99 1.84 12.95
CA LEU A 58 3.62 0.59 12.29
C LEU A 58 4.85 -0.20 11.79
N ALA A 59 5.84 0.47 11.19
CA ALA A 59 7.09 -0.15 10.76
C ALA A 59 7.85 -0.80 11.94
N LEU A 60 7.90 -0.11 13.09
CA LEU A 60 8.48 -0.63 14.33
C LEU A 60 7.69 -1.82 14.88
N LEU A 61 6.35 -1.77 14.82
CA LEU A 61 5.46 -2.85 15.20
C LEU A 61 5.71 -4.09 14.33
N PHE A 62 5.68 -3.96 13.00
CA PHE A 62 5.93 -5.08 12.08
C PHE A 62 7.33 -5.65 12.24
N GLY A 63 8.33 -4.82 12.53
CA GLY A 63 9.67 -5.30 12.88
C GLY A 63 9.72 -6.15 14.15
N LYS A 64 8.84 -5.90 15.14
CA LYS A 64 8.72 -6.76 16.34
C LYS A 64 7.98 -8.05 16.02
N LEU A 65 6.89 -7.96 15.28
CA LEU A 65 6.07 -9.10 14.89
C LEU A 65 6.83 -10.07 13.98
N ALA A 66 7.63 -9.56 13.04
CA ALA A 66 8.48 -10.37 12.17
C ALA A 66 9.57 -11.13 12.93
N ARG A 67 10.09 -10.59 14.05
CA ARG A 67 10.99 -11.35 14.94
C ARG A 67 10.29 -12.50 15.64
N ARG A 68 8.98 -12.37 15.89
CA ARG A 68 8.19 -13.41 16.56
C ARG A 68 7.82 -14.53 15.59
N SER A 69 7.36 -14.16 14.39
CA SER A 69 6.91 -15.09 13.36
C SER A 69 7.47 -14.65 11.99
N PRO A 70 8.70 -15.07 11.62
CA PRO A 70 9.38 -14.68 10.38
C PRO A 70 8.94 -15.53 9.17
N VAL A 71 7.64 -15.57 8.89
CA VAL A 71 7.04 -16.38 7.82
C VAL A 71 6.27 -15.51 6.83
N THR A 72 6.09 -15.99 5.59
CA THR A 72 5.28 -15.32 4.57
C THR A 72 3.83 -15.15 5.05
N GLY A 73 3.23 -14.00 4.71
CA GLY A 73 1.86 -13.66 5.08
C GLY A 73 1.74 -12.95 6.43
N GLY A 74 2.81 -12.35 6.96
CA GLY A 74 2.89 -11.78 8.32
C GLY A 74 1.57 -11.26 8.91
N LEU A 75 0.89 -10.32 8.23
CA LEU A 75 -0.34 -9.68 8.72
C LEU A 75 -1.51 -10.65 8.94
N TYR A 76 -1.50 -11.82 8.30
CA TYR A 76 -2.46 -12.91 8.49
C TYR A 76 -2.05 -13.79 9.67
N VAL A 77 -0.75 -14.12 9.74
CA VAL A 77 -0.21 -15.03 10.74
C VAL A 77 -0.31 -14.46 12.14
N TYR A 78 -0.06 -13.16 12.31
CA TYR A 78 -0.06 -12.54 13.65
C TYR A 78 -1.42 -12.65 14.36
N PRO A 79 -2.55 -12.21 13.78
CA PRO A 79 -3.85 -12.36 14.42
C PRO A 79 -4.32 -13.80 14.47
N ARG A 80 -3.94 -14.65 13.51
CA ARG A 80 -4.26 -16.09 13.57
C ARG A 80 -3.64 -16.75 14.80
N ASP A 81 -2.35 -16.50 15.04
CA ASP A 81 -1.61 -17.09 16.15
C ASP A 81 -2.02 -16.49 17.52
N ALA A 82 -2.57 -15.27 17.53
CA ALA A 82 -3.04 -14.59 18.75
C ALA A 82 -4.49 -14.92 19.10
N PHE A 83 -5.38 -14.94 18.11
CA PHE A 83 -6.85 -14.94 18.30
C PHE A 83 -7.56 -16.10 17.59
N GLY A 84 -6.85 -16.94 16.84
CA GLY A 84 -7.39 -18.10 16.14
C GLY A 84 -7.71 -17.85 14.66
N GLU A 85 -8.16 -18.91 13.99
CA GLU A 85 -8.31 -18.96 12.53
C GLU A 85 -9.21 -17.88 11.94
N PHE A 86 -10.31 -17.53 12.60
CA PHE A 86 -11.25 -16.53 12.10
C PHE A 86 -10.62 -15.13 12.01
N ALA A 87 -9.87 -14.71 13.02
CA ALA A 87 -9.17 -13.42 13.01
C ALA A 87 -8.07 -13.39 11.94
N GLY A 88 -7.38 -14.53 11.74
CA GLY A 88 -6.47 -14.73 10.61
C GLY A 88 -7.19 -14.51 9.28
N PHE A 89 -8.30 -15.22 9.06
CA PHE A 89 -9.11 -15.11 7.84
C PHE A 89 -9.54 -13.67 7.56
N LEU A 90 -10.11 -12.96 8.54
CA LEU A 90 -10.52 -11.57 8.37
C LEU A 90 -9.36 -10.68 7.94
N SER A 91 -8.18 -10.85 8.54
CA SER A 91 -6.98 -10.11 8.16
C SER A 91 -6.55 -10.42 6.72
N ALA A 92 -6.50 -11.71 6.34
CA ALA A 92 -6.15 -12.13 4.97
C ALA A 92 -7.16 -11.64 3.93
N TRP A 93 -8.45 -11.74 4.22
CA TRP A 93 -9.55 -11.30 3.34
C TRP A 93 -9.55 -9.78 3.13
N SER A 94 -9.40 -9.05 4.22
CA SER A 94 -9.33 -7.59 4.20
C SER A 94 -8.10 -7.11 3.41
N TYR A 95 -6.93 -7.68 3.72
CA TYR A 95 -5.69 -7.34 3.03
C TYR A 95 -5.71 -7.67 1.54
N TRP A 96 -6.21 -8.86 1.18
CA TRP A 96 -6.34 -9.26 -0.22
C TRP A 96 -7.28 -8.32 -0.98
N THR A 97 -8.40 -7.94 -0.36
CA THR A 97 -9.34 -6.95 -0.92
C THR A 97 -8.68 -5.62 -1.17
N MET A 98 -7.98 -5.09 -0.17
CA MET A 98 -7.20 -3.86 -0.30
C MET A 98 -6.22 -3.93 -1.47
N CYS A 99 -5.49 -5.04 -1.64
CA CYS A 99 -4.50 -5.19 -2.71
C CYS A 99 -5.11 -5.09 -4.11
N TRP A 100 -6.11 -5.92 -4.46
CA TRP A 100 -6.63 -5.92 -5.84
C TRP A 100 -7.39 -4.63 -6.19
N VAL A 101 -8.02 -4.00 -5.21
CA VAL A 101 -8.64 -2.67 -5.38
C VAL A 101 -7.57 -1.59 -5.61
N SER A 102 -6.50 -1.58 -4.82
CA SER A 102 -5.40 -0.62 -4.97
C SER A 102 -4.69 -0.78 -6.32
N ILE A 103 -4.49 -2.02 -6.77
CA ILE A 103 -3.90 -2.34 -8.07
C ILE A 103 -4.72 -1.73 -9.22
N ALA A 104 -6.05 -1.80 -9.16
CA ALA A 104 -6.91 -1.15 -10.15
C ALA A 104 -6.76 0.39 -10.11
N ALA A 105 -6.78 0.98 -8.91
CA ALA A 105 -6.61 2.43 -8.74
C ALA A 105 -5.26 2.92 -9.28
N LEU A 106 -4.19 2.16 -9.06
CA LEU A 106 -2.85 2.47 -9.59
C LEU A 106 -2.79 2.39 -11.10
N ALA A 107 -3.42 1.36 -11.69
CA ALA A 107 -3.48 1.23 -13.14
C ALA A 107 -4.21 2.43 -13.79
N VAL A 108 -5.27 2.95 -13.17
CA VAL A 108 -5.96 4.17 -13.61
C VAL A 108 -5.07 5.41 -13.44
N ALA A 109 -4.33 5.52 -12.33
CA ALA A 109 -3.44 6.66 -12.10
C ALA A 109 -2.33 6.79 -13.16
N VAL A 110 -1.88 5.68 -13.77
CA VAL A 110 -0.94 5.71 -14.91
C VAL A 110 -1.49 6.50 -16.09
N VAL A 111 -2.81 6.45 -16.32
CA VAL A 111 -3.44 7.08 -17.48
C VAL A 111 -3.26 8.60 -17.47
N GLY A 112 -3.39 9.25 -16.30
CA GLY A 112 -3.19 10.70 -16.19
C GLY A 112 -1.78 11.14 -16.59
N TYR A 113 -0.77 10.33 -16.27
CA TYR A 113 0.61 10.59 -16.67
C TYR A 113 0.90 10.22 -18.12
N VAL A 114 0.26 9.18 -18.66
CA VAL A 114 0.36 8.85 -20.09
C VAL A 114 -0.28 9.94 -20.95
N ASP A 115 -1.36 10.57 -20.48
CA ASP A 115 -2.02 11.69 -21.19
C ASP A 115 -1.08 12.90 -21.37
N VAL A 116 -0.16 13.13 -20.41
CA VAL A 116 0.90 14.14 -20.53
C VAL A 116 1.94 13.77 -21.61
N LEU A 117 2.19 12.47 -21.82
CA LEU A 117 3.17 11.98 -22.81
C LEU A 117 2.58 11.92 -24.22
N ILE A 118 1.35 11.40 -24.32
CA ILE A 118 0.61 11.21 -25.55
C ILE A 118 -0.84 11.60 -25.25
N PRO A 119 -1.31 12.77 -25.74
CA PRO A 119 -2.67 13.22 -25.47
C PRO A 119 -3.71 12.19 -25.93
N LEU A 120 -4.46 11.65 -24.97
CA LEU A 120 -5.49 10.64 -25.18
C LEU A 120 -6.85 11.28 -25.51
N HIS A 121 -6.95 12.62 -25.44
CA HIS A 121 -8.11 13.43 -25.81
C HIS A 121 -9.42 12.99 -25.12
N GLY A 122 -9.35 12.48 -23.90
CA GLY A 122 -10.52 12.01 -23.15
C GLY A 122 -11.19 10.76 -23.73
N ASN A 123 -10.55 10.01 -24.63
CA ASN A 123 -11.12 8.77 -25.16
C ASN A 123 -11.10 7.66 -24.09
N HIS A 124 -12.25 7.42 -23.45
CA HIS A 124 -12.38 6.46 -22.35
C HIS A 124 -11.98 5.03 -22.73
N ALA A 125 -12.21 4.60 -23.97
CA ALA A 125 -11.82 3.26 -24.43
C ALA A 125 -10.29 3.13 -24.52
N LEU A 126 -9.61 4.16 -25.02
CA LEU A 126 -8.16 4.21 -25.07
C LEU A 126 -7.55 4.30 -23.67
N GLN A 127 -8.13 5.12 -22.79
CA GLN A 127 -7.72 5.23 -21.39
C GLN A 127 -7.85 3.89 -20.65
N ALA A 128 -8.96 3.18 -20.83
CA ALA A 128 -9.15 1.84 -20.29
C ALA A 128 -8.10 0.84 -20.82
N LEU A 129 -7.78 0.88 -22.12
CA LEU A 129 -6.72 0.05 -22.72
C LEU A 129 -5.34 0.35 -22.11
N VAL A 130 -5.01 1.62 -21.89
CA VAL A 130 -3.76 2.03 -21.24
C VAL A 130 -3.70 1.51 -19.80
N ALA A 131 -4.77 1.66 -19.03
CA ALA A 131 -4.85 1.13 -17.66
C ALA A 131 -4.70 -0.41 -17.63
N LEU A 132 -5.39 -1.12 -18.53
CA LEU A 132 -5.28 -2.57 -18.65
C LEU A 132 -3.85 -2.99 -19.04
N ALA A 133 -3.20 -2.29 -19.97
CA ALA A 133 -1.82 -2.55 -20.33
C ALA A 133 -0.88 -2.35 -19.12
N ALA A 134 -1.06 -1.25 -18.38
CA ALA A 134 -0.29 -0.95 -17.17
C ALA A 134 -0.47 -2.03 -16.08
N LEU A 135 -1.62 -2.69 -16.02
CA LEU A 135 -1.89 -3.81 -15.11
C LEU A 135 -1.26 -5.13 -15.60
N TRP A 136 -1.47 -5.49 -16.86
CA TRP A 136 -1.08 -6.79 -17.40
C TRP A 136 0.42 -6.94 -17.66
N LEU A 137 1.14 -5.85 -17.97
CA LEU A 137 2.59 -5.86 -18.15
C LEU A 137 3.35 -6.35 -16.88
N PRO A 138 3.17 -5.76 -15.68
CA PRO A 138 3.80 -6.24 -14.46
C PRO A 138 3.23 -7.59 -13.99
N ALA A 139 1.98 -7.93 -14.34
CA ALA A 139 1.44 -9.26 -14.08
C ALA A 139 2.19 -10.35 -14.84
N ALA A 140 2.52 -10.12 -16.12
CA ALA A 140 3.35 -11.03 -16.92
C ALA A 140 4.72 -11.27 -16.29
N ALA A 141 5.36 -10.21 -15.77
CA ALA A 141 6.61 -10.31 -15.03
C ALA A 141 6.46 -11.15 -13.74
N ASN A 142 5.35 -11.00 -13.02
CA ASN A 142 5.04 -11.81 -11.84
C ASN A 142 4.85 -13.30 -12.18
N PHE A 143 4.24 -13.63 -13.31
CA PHE A 143 4.14 -15.02 -13.78
C PHE A 143 5.50 -15.64 -14.14
N ALA A 144 6.51 -14.83 -14.49
CA ALA A 144 7.86 -15.30 -14.81
C ALA A 144 8.71 -15.66 -13.57
N GLY A 145 8.31 -15.25 -12.36
CA GLY A 145 8.89 -15.69 -11.09
C GLY A 145 9.43 -14.58 -10.18
N THR A 146 9.60 -14.89 -8.88
CA THR A 146 9.93 -13.91 -7.82
C THR A 146 11.27 -13.20 -8.00
N ARG A 147 12.25 -13.85 -8.66
CA ARG A 147 13.57 -13.24 -8.92
C ARG A 147 13.46 -11.99 -9.81
N TRP A 148 12.61 -12.02 -10.84
CA TRP A 148 12.40 -10.90 -11.73
C TRP A 148 11.68 -9.76 -11.02
N VAL A 149 10.69 -10.10 -10.20
CA VAL A 149 9.94 -9.15 -9.37
C VAL A 149 10.89 -8.34 -8.48
N GLY A 150 11.83 -8.98 -7.79
CA GLY A 150 12.80 -8.29 -6.93
C GLY A 150 13.74 -7.34 -7.69
N THR A 151 14.26 -7.75 -8.85
CA THR A 151 15.13 -6.90 -9.67
C THR A 151 14.37 -5.69 -10.23
N VAL A 152 13.18 -5.91 -10.79
CA VAL A 152 12.30 -4.85 -11.30
C VAL A 152 11.95 -3.87 -10.17
N GLN A 153 11.71 -4.38 -8.96
CA GLN A 153 11.42 -3.55 -7.79
C GLN A 153 12.60 -2.63 -7.42
N VAL A 154 13.82 -3.15 -7.36
CA VAL A 154 15.00 -2.34 -7.03
C VAL A 154 15.24 -1.28 -8.10
N VAL A 155 15.24 -1.67 -9.38
CA VAL A 155 15.48 -0.74 -10.50
C VAL A 155 14.42 0.35 -10.52
N SER A 156 13.13 -0.01 -10.45
CA SER A 156 12.04 0.96 -10.45
C SER A 156 12.07 1.88 -9.23
N THR A 157 12.51 1.38 -8.06
CA THR A 157 12.64 2.19 -6.85
C THR A 157 13.75 3.22 -6.97
N VAL A 158 14.92 2.85 -7.48
CA VAL A 158 16.02 3.82 -7.70
C VAL A 158 15.59 4.85 -8.75
N LEU A 159 15.00 4.39 -9.86
CA LEU A 159 14.55 5.24 -10.95
C LEU A 159 13.50 6.26 -10.52
N LYS A 160 12.58 5.89 -9.62
CA LYS A 160 11.55 6.82 -9.10
C LYS A 160 12.06 7.71 -7.98
N PHE A 161 12.93 7.19 -7.11
CA PHE A 161 13.31 7.88 -5.87
C PHE A 161 14.22 9.07 -6.15
N VAL A 162 15.19 8.92 -7.05
CA VAL A 162 16.17 9.98 -7.33
C VAL A 162 15.50 11.23 -7.91
N PRO A 163 14.67 11.17 -8.98
CA PRO A 163 14.03 12.37 -9.52
C PRO A 163 13.06 13.03 -8.53
N LEU A 164 12.31 12.24 -7.75
CA LEU A 164 11.40 12.76 -6.74
C LEU A 164 12.16 13.43 -5.59
N LEU A 165 13.27 12.85 -5.13
CA LEU A 165 14.11 13.45 -4.10
C LEU A 165 14.78 14.74 -4.62
N LEU A 166 15.23 14.76 -5.87
CA LEU A 166 15.79 15.96 -6.50
C LEU A 166 14.74 17.07 -6.56
N LEU A 167 13.53 16.79 -7.03
CA LEU A 167 12.46 17.79 -7.01
C LEU A 167 12.10 18.22 -5.58
N ALA A 168 11.99 17.27 -4.65
CA ALA A 168 11.65 17.55 -3.26
C ALA A 168 12.72 18.40 -2.53
N THR A 169 13.96 18.42 -3.01
CA THR A 169 15.06 19.18 -2.39
C THR A 169 15.40 20.44 -3.20
N VAL A 170 15.65 20.29 -4.49
CA VAL A 170 15.97 21.40 -5.41
C VAL A 170 14.76 22.31 -5.61
N GLY A 171 13.55 21.74 -5.70
CA GLY A 171 12.33 22.52 -5.88
C GLY A 171 12.06 23.52 -4.75
N LEU A 172 12.58 23.26 -3.54
CA LEU A 172 12.46 24.17 -2.39
C LEU A 172 13.17 25.52 -2.62
N PHE A 173 14.18 25.58 -3.50
CA PHE A 173 14.86 26.84 -3.84
C PHE A 173 14.08 27.72 -4.81
N PHE A 174 13.02 27.19 -5.43
CA PHE A 174 12.19 27.87 -6.41
C PHE A 174 10.77 28.12 -5.88
N VAL A 175 10.56 27.89 -4.59
CA VAL A 175 9.26 28.09 -3.93
C VAL A 175 8.93 29.57 -3.86
N ASP A 176 7.71 29.90 -4.27
CA ASP A 176 7.06 31.18 -4.04
C ASP A 176 6.02 31.03 -2.91
N ALA A 177 6.09 31.92 -1.92
CA ALA A 177 5.16 31.91 -0.80
C ALA A 177 3.72 32.25 -1.23
N ASP A 178 3.56 33.01 -2.31
CA ASP A 178 2.25 33.45 -2.81
C ASP A 178 1.47 32.31 -3.48
N ASN A 179 2.15 31.21 -3.85
CA ASN A 179 1.51 30.03 -4.40
C ASN A 179 0.79 29.18 -3.33
N PHE A 180 1.20 29.31 -2.06
CA PHE A 180 0.58 28.55 -0.98
C PHE A 180 -0.88 28.96 -0.80
N GLY A 181 -1.77 27.98 -0.80
CA GLY A 181 -3.17 28.18 -0.45
C GLY A 181 -3.36 28.58 1.02
N PRO A 182 -4.60 28.93 1.40
CA PRO A 182 -4.92 29.24 2.79
C PRO A 182 -4.61 28.06 3.73
N PHE A 183 -4.45 28.35 5.02
CA PHE A 183 -4.18 27.31 6.02
C PHE A 183 -5.24 26.21 6.01
N ASN A 184 -6.50 26.60 5.87
CA ASN A 184 -7.63 25.70 5.71
C ASN A 184 -8.51 26.18 4.55
N ALA A 185 -8.45 25.45 3.42
CA ALA A 185 -9.24 25.74 2.23
C ALA A 185 -10.60 25.01 2.20
N SER A 186 -10.82 24.05 3.11
CA SER A 186 -11.95 23.11 3.03
C SER A 186 -13.30 23.67 3.51
N GLY A 187 -13.29 24.80 4.23
CA GLY A 187 -14.46 25.33 4.95
C GLY A 187 -14.90 24.49 6.17
N GLN A 188 -14.18 23.40 6.50
CA GLN A 188 -14.44 22.59 7.69
C GLN A 188 -13.69 23.13 8.92
N SER A 189 -13.92 22.54 10.10
CA SER A 189 -13.04 22.78 11.25
C SER A 189 -11.61 22.33 10.96
N VAL A 190 -10.60 22.94 11.58
CA VAL A 190 -9.18 22.55 11.39
C VAL A 190 -8.98 21.07 11.70
N SER A 191 -9.60 20.56 12.76
CA SER A 191 -9.59 19.14 13.12
C SER A 191 -10.24 18.25 12.06
N GLY A 192 -11.34 18.72 11.45
CA GLY A 192 -12.02 18.00 10.35
C GLY A 192 -11.16 17.93 9.10
N ALA A 193 -10.59 19.06 8.68
CA ALA A 193 -9.68 19.15 7.54
C ALA A 193 -8.43 18.28 7.72
N LEU A 194 -7.85 18.30 8.93
CA LEU A 194 -6.72 17.45 9.30
C LEU A 194 -7.07 15.95 9.19
N ALA A 195 -8.22 15.53 9.75
CA ALA A 195 -8.65 14.14 9.72
C ALA A 195 -8.99 13.66 8.31
N ALA A 196 -9.66 14.49 7.51
CA ALA A 196 -9.98 14.17 6.11
C ALA A 196 -8.73 14.08 5.23
N SER A 197 -7.79 15.02 5.40
CA SER A 197 -6.47 14.96 4.74
C SER A 197 -5.72 13.69 5.14
N ALA A 198 -5.68 13.37 6.44
CA ALA A 198 -5.06 12.17 6.95
C ALA A 198 -5.65 10.89 6.36
N ALA A 199 -6.97 10.80 6.20
CA ALA A 199 -7.60 9.65 5.57
C ALA A 199 -7.17 9.46 4.11
N LEU A 200 -7.07 10.55 3.34
CA LEU A 200 -6.60 10.50 1.94
C LEU A 200 -5.11 10.13 1.85
N LEU A 201 -4.30 10.69 2.73
CA LEU A 201 -2.85 10.48 2.75
C LEU A 201 -2.46 9.07 3.21
N LEU A 202 -3.29 8.39 4.01
CA LEU A 202 -3.04 7.03 4.46
C LEU A 202 -2.79 6.08 3.29
N TYR A 203 -3.58 6.20 2.23
CA TYR A 203 -3.44 5.37 1.04
C TYR A 203 -2.00 5.37 0.52
N SER A 204 -1.31 6.51 0.65
CA SER A 204 0.07 6.64 0.18
C SER A 204 1.11 6.06 1.13
N PHE A 205 0.77 5.78 2.39
CA PHE A 205 1.63 5.07 3.34
C PHE A 205 1.39 3.56 3.38
N LEU A 206 0.40 3.05 2.65
CA LEU A 206 0.25 1.61 2.41
C LEU A 206 1.52 1.09 1.73
N GLY A 207 2.02 -0.04 2.20
CA GLY A 207 3.28 -0.62 1.76
C GLY A 207 4.35 -0.69 2.86
N VAL A 208 4.15 -0.03 4.02
CA VAL A 208 5.01 -0.17 5.21
C VAL A 208 5.15 -1.63 5.67
N GLU A 209 4.12 -2.43 5.46
CA GLU A 209 4.02 -3.85 5.77
C GLU A 209 4.71 -4.76 4.74
N SER A 210 5.16 -4.23 3.60
CA SER A 210 5.56 -5.04 2.44
C SER A 210 6.62 -6.07 2.78
N ALA A 211 7.62 -5.66 3.55
CA ALA A 211 8.69 -6.56 4.00
C ALA A 211 8.17 -7.66 4.95
N ALA A 212 7.13 -7.40 5.73
CA ALA A 212 6.57 -8.35 6.70
C ALA A 212 5.69 -9.42 6.01
N VAL A 213 4.89 -9.05 5.01
CA VAL A 213 4.12 -10.03 4.23
C VAL A 213 5.07 -10.93 3.41
N SER A 214 6.13 -10.36 2.83
CA SER A 214 7.14 -11.11 2.09
C SER A 214 8.26 -11.68 2.96
N ALA A 215 8.09 -11.79 4.28
CA ALA A 215 9.17 -12.17 5.20
C ALA A 215 9.83 -13.53 4.87
N GLY A 216 9.10 -14.48 4.28
CA GLY A 216 9.68 -15.77 3.87
C GLY A 216 10.68 -15.68 2.71
N GLU A 217 10.65 -14.60 1.93
CA GLU A 217 11.60 -14.31 0.83
C GLU A 217 12.78 -13.44 1.30
N VAL A 218 12.70 -12.88 2.50
CA VAL A 218 13.71 -11.98 3.08
C VAL A 218 14.84 -12.77 3.75
N ARG A 219 16.09 -12.36 3.51
CA ARG A 219 17.28 -12.88 4.20
C ARG A 219 17.36 -12.32 5.61
N ASP A 220 17.57 -13.19 6.59
CA ASP A 220 17.55 -12.83 8.02
C ASP A 220 16.32 -11.97 8.39
N PRO A 221 15.09 -12.50 8.20
CA PRO A 221 13.87 -11.72 8.30
C PRO A 221 13.67 -11.08 9.68
N GLU A 222 14.17 -11.71 10.75
CA GLU A 222 14.11 -11.20 12.11
C GLU A 222 14.79 -9.82 12.26
N ARG A 223 15.88 -9.59 11.54
CA ARG A 223 16.61 -8.31 11.58
C ARG A 223 16.24 -7.41 10.41
N THR A 224 16.09 -7.99 9.24
CA THR A 224 15.96 -7.24 7.98
C THR A 224 14.58 -6.63 7.82
N VAL A 225 13.50 -7.31 8.17
CA VAL A 225 12.12 -6.81 7.94
C VAL A 225 11.89 -5.49 8.67
N GLY A 226 12.24 -5.43 9.97
CA GLY A 226 12.07 -4.21 10.75
C GLY A 226 12.93 -3.05 10.25
N ARG A 227 14.19 -3.32 9.89
CA ARG A 227 15.10 -2.30 9.34
C ARG A 227 14.61 -1.77 7.99
N ALA A 228 14.23 -2.67 7.09
CA ALA A 228 13.70 -2.33 5.77
C ALA A 228 12.42 -1.49 5.87
N SER A 229 11.49 -1.88 6.74
CA SER A 229 10.23 -1.18 6.96
C SER A 229 10.49 0.24 7.46
N VAL A 230 11.35 0.41 8.47
CA VAL A 230 11.65 1.75 9.03
C VAL A 230 12.41 2.61 8.03
N LEU A 231 13.49 2.10 7.43
CA LEU A 231 14.28 2.87 6.45
C LEU A 231 13.44 3.28 5.24
N GLY A 232 12.65 2.35 4.71
CA GLY A 232 11.82 2.62 3.55
C GLY A 232 10.71 3.62 3.84
N THR A 233 10.09 3.51 5.02
CA THR A 233 9.05 4.46 5.46
C THR A 233 9.63 5.85 5.68
N LEU A 234 10.77 5.99 6.37
CA LEU A 234 11.41 7.28 6.60
C LEU A 234 11.85 7.96 5.29
N ALA A 235 12.47 7.21 4.38
CA ALA A 235 12.88 7.72 3.09
C ALA A 235 11.68 8.20 2.27
N SER A 236 10.58 7.45 2.30
CA SER A 236 9.35 7.82 1.58
C SER A 236 8.66 9.02 2.21
N ALA A 237 8.54 9.05 3.55
CA ALA A 237 7.99 10.18 4.29
C ALA A 237 8.73 11.49 4.00
N LEU A 238 10.07 11.44 3.94
CA LEU A 238 10.90 12.58 3.59
C LEU A 238 10.55 13.13 2.21
N VAL A 239 10.51 12.26 1.19
CA VAL A 239 10.17 12.67 -0.19
C VAL A 239 8.73 13.18 -0.29
N TYR A 240 7.80 12.59 0.46
CA TYR A 240 6.39 12.97 0.45
C TYR A 240 6.17 14.37 1.04
N VAL A 241 6.72 14.61 2.22
CA VAL A 241 6.59 15.89 2.93
C VAL A 241 7.27 16.99 2.11
N LEU A 242 8.55 16.80 1.79
CA LEU A 242 9.31 17.82 1.06
C LEU A 242 8.81 18.02 -0.37
N GLY A 243 8.44 16.95 -1.06
CA GLY A 243 7.87 17.02 -2.40
C GLY A 243 6.54 17.75 -2.43
N THR A 244 5.65 17.49 -1.47
CA THR A 244 4.37 18.22 -1.39
C THR A 244 4.58 19.70 -1.07
N VAL A 245 5.48 20.02 -0.14
CA VAL A 245 5.85 21.41 0.16
C VAL A 245 6.40 22.12 -1.08
N ALA A 246 7.30 21.47 -1.81
CA ALA A 246 7.85 22.03 -3.04
C ALA A 246 6.75 22.29 -4.08
N VAL A 247 5.86 21.32 -4.31
CA VAL A 247 4.75 21.47 -5.27
C VAL A 247 3.79 22.59 -4.85
N PHE A 248 3.44 22.70 -3.56
CA PHE A 248 2.58 23.77 -3.05
C PHE A 248 3.18 25.17 -3.25
N GLY A 249 4.51 25.27 -3.18
CA GLY A 249 5.22 26.53 -3.42
C GLY A 249 5.52 26.80 -4.90
N LEU A 250 5.42 25.81 -5.78
CA LEU A 250 5.72 25.94 -7.20
C LEU A 250 4.48 26.12 -8.07
N VAL A 251 3.36 25.53 -7.68
CA VAL A 251 2.12 25.56 -8.45
C VAL A 251 1.08 26.37 -7.67
N PRO A 252 0.50 27.44 -8.25
CA PRO A 252 -0.54 28.22 -7.60
C PRO A 252 -1.70 27.33 -7.14
N HIS A 253 -2.16 27.54 -5.90
CA HIS A 253 -3.20 26.74 -5.26
C HIS A 253 -4.44 26.49 -6.14
N ASP A 254 -4.97 27.53 -6.79
CA ASP A 254 -6.17 27.46 -7.63
C ASP A 254 -6.00 26.52 -8.83
N ARG A 255 -4.78 26.36 -9.34
CA ARG A 255 -4.48 25.39 -10.41
C ARG A 255 -4.15 24.02 -9.86
N LEU A 256 -3.53 23.97 -8.69
CA LEU A 256 -3.08 22.72 -8.08
C LEU A 256 -4.25 21.79 -7.73
N VAL A 257 -5.38 22.36 -7.28
CA VAL A 257 -6.59 21.59 -6.91
C VAL A 257 -7.12 20.75 -8.07
N ASP A 258 -7.03 21.24 -9.30
CA ASP A 258 -7.55 20.58 -10.51
C ASP A 258 -6.45 19.88 -11.33
N SER A 259 -5.22 19.82 -10.82
CA SER A 259 -4.09 19.24 -11.56
C SER A 259 -4.16 17.71 -11.59
N GLY A 260 -4.10 17.15 -12.81
CA GLY A 260 -3.95 15.70 -13.02
C GLY A 260 -2.51 15.19 -12.85
N ALA A 261 -1.50 16.07 -12.91
CA ALA A 261 -0.08 15.71 -12.86
C ALA A 261 0.74 16.78 -12.11
N PRO A 262 0.49 16.99 -10.80
CA PRO A 262 1.03 18.14 -10.06
C PRO A 262 2.56 18.19 -9.98
N PHE A 263 3.22 17.04 -10.01
CA PHE A 263 4.68 16.97 -10.08
C PHE A 263 5.24 17.41 -11.44
N ALA A 264 4.53 17.13 -12.54
CA ALA A 264 4.93 17.59 -13.87
C ALA A 264 4.76 19.11 -13.99
N ASP A 265 3.67 19.65 -13.45
CA ASP A 265 3.41 21.10 -13.40
C ASP A 265 4.47 21.85 -12.60
N ALA A 266 4.85 21.30 -11.44
CA ALA A 266 5.91 21.87 -10.60
C ALA A 266 7.26 21.92 -11.33
N VAL A 267 7.66 20.85 -12.03
CA VAL A 267 8.92 20.86 -12.78
C VAL A 267 8.87 21.81 -13.96
N ASN A 268 7.76 21.87 -14.69
CA ASN A 268 7.61 22.83 -15.79
C ASN A 268 7.77 24.28 -15.32
N THR A 269 7.34 24.58 -14.10
CA THR A 269 7.53 25.90 -13.48
C THR A 269 9.01 26.19 -13.22
N ILE A 270 9.79 25.20 -12.75
CA ILE A 270 11.24 25.34 -12.54
C ILE A 270 12.00 25.47 -13.88
N THR A 271 11.68 24.63 -14.86
CA THR A 271 12.44 24.52 -16.11
C THR A 271 12.04 25.56 -17.16
N GLY A 272 10.91 26.26 -16.96
CA GLY A 272 10.39 27.25 -17.90
C GLY A 272 9.89 26.67 -19.23
N GLY A 273 9.72 25.35 -19.32
CA GLY A 273 9.33 24.65 -20.56
C GLY A 273 8.86 23.22 -20.32
N GLY A 274 8.04 22.69 -21.24
CA GLY A 274 7.28 21.44 -21.07
C GLY A 274 8.10 20.14 -20.99
N TRP A 275 9.38 20.17 -21.38
CA TRP A 275 10.23 18.97 -21.41
C TRP A 275 10.47 18.37 -20.02
N GLY A 276 10.52 19.20 -18.98
CA GLY A 276 10.72 18.77 -17.60
C GLY A 276 9.53 17.98 -17.06
N GLY A 277 8.32 18.44 -17.37
CA GLY A 277 7.07 17.74 -17.10
C GLY A 277 6.99 16.40 -17.83
N THR A 278 7.39 16.34 -19.11
CA THR A 278 7.47 15.07 -19.87
C THR A 278 8.43 14.08 -19.21
N ALA A 279 9.61 14.54 -18.74
CA ALA A 279 10.57 13.68 -18.06
C ALA A 279 10.00 13.12 -16.74
N ILE A 280 9.33 13.96 -15.94
CA ILE A 280 8.67 13.50 -14.71
C ILE A 280 7.51 12.55 -15.02
N ALA A 281 6.75 12.78 -16.08
CA ALA A 281 5.68 11.89 -16.47
C ALA A 281 6.20 10.49 -16.85
N LEU A 282 7.32 10.39 -17.56
CA LEU A 282 7.99 9.11 -17.82
C LEU A 282 8.42 8.41 -16.52
N VAL A 283 8.99 9.17 -15.58
CA VAL A 283 9.36 8.66 -14.25
C VAL A 283 8.13 8.17 -13.48
N ALA A 284 7.02 8.90 -13.53
CA ALA A 284 5.77 8.52 -12.87
C ALA A 284 5.19 7.23 -13.44
N VAL A 285 5.12 7.08 -14.77
CA VAL A 285 4.66 5.85 -15.43
C VAL A 285 5.54 4.65 -15.04
N ALA A 286 6.86 4.79 -15.11
CA ALA A 286 7.79 3.74 -14.70
C ALA A 286 7.66 3.41 -13.20
N SER A 287 7.44 4.42 -12.37
CA SER A 287 7.28 4.29 -10.93
C SER A 287 6.01 3.54 -10.54
N ILE A 288 4.86 3.92 -11.10
CA ILE A 288 3.58 3.28 -10.80
C ILE A 288 3.58 1.84 -11.33
N THR A 289 4.18 1.59 -12.50
CA THR A 289 4.36 0.23 -13.03
C THR A 289 5.23 -0.64 -12.10
N GLY A 290 6.31 -0.08 -11.56
CA GLY A 290 7.13 -0.76 -10.55
C GLY A 290 6.37 -1.02 -9.24
N CYS A 291 5.50 -0.10 -8.83
CA CYS A 291 4.62 -0.26 -7.67
C CYS A 291 3.60 -1.38 -7.89
N LEU A 292 2.97 -1.45 -9.07
CA LEU A 292 2.05 -2.52 -9.46
C LEU A 292 2.72 -3.90 -9.37
N ASN A 293 3.97 -4.02 -9.83
CA ASN A 293 4.74 -5.26 -9.72
C ASN A 293 4.85 -5.77 -8.28
N GLY A 294 5.13 -4.89 -7.31
CA GLY A 294 5.20 -5.25 -5.89
C GLY A 294 3.83 -5.57 -5.29
N TRP A 295 2.79 -4.79 -5.59
CA TRP A 295 1.44 -5.05 -5.09
C TRP A 295 0.83 -6.35 -5.62
N ILE A 296 1.07 -6.70 -6.89
CA ILE A 296 0.61 -7.97 -7.48
C ILE A 296 1.24 -9.17 -6.78
N LEU A 297 2.54 -9.10 -6.44
CA LEU A 297 3.21 -10.13 -5.65
C LEU A 297 2.53 -10.32 -4.29
N MET A 298 2.23 -9.21 -3.62
CA MET A 298 1.63 -9.20 -2.29
C MET A 298 0.19 -9.74 -2.30
N ALA A 299 -0.58 -9.39 -3.34
CA ALA A 299 -1.92 -9.90 -3.59
C ALA A 299 -1.94 -11.41 -3.80
N ALA A 300 -0.84 -12.00 -4.30
CA ALA A 300 -0.70 -13.44 -4.45
C ALA A 300 -0.19 -14.15 -3.19
N GLN A 301 0.77 -13.55 -2.47
CA GLN A 301 1.42 -14.17 -1.30
C GLN A 301 0.50 -14.27 -0.07
N MET A 302 -0.34 -13.27 0.18
CA MET A 302 -1.20 -13.26 1.36
C MET A 302 -2.27 -14.38 1.32
N PRO A 303 -3.08 -14.52 0.24
CA PRO A 303 -4.00 -15.64 0.10
C PRO A 303 -3.29 -16.99 0.06
N TYR A 304 -2.08 -17.06 -0.52
CA TYR A 304 -1.29 -18.29 -0.53
C TYR A 304 -0.95 -18.76 0.89
N ALA A 305 -0.50 -17.85 1.76
CA ALA A 305 -0.22 -18.18 3.15
C ALA A 305 -1.48 -18.70 3.87
N ALA A 306 -2.61 -18.02 3.72
CA ALA A 306 -3.87 -18.45 4.31
C ALA A 306 -4.41 -19.77 3.74
N ALA A 307 -4.26 -19.99 2.43
CA ALA A 307 -4.74 -21.20 1.75
C ALA A 307 -3.95 -22.45 2.17
N ARG A 308 -2.66 -22.29 2.51
CA ARG A 308 -1.84 -23.39 3.04
C ARG A 308 -2.32 -23.91 4.38
N ASP A 309 -3.01 -23.07 5.16
CA ASP A 309 -3.61 -23.46 6.43
C ASP A 309 -5.10 -23.83 6.30
N GLY A 310 -5.61 -23.92 5.06
CA GLY A 310 -7.01 -24.24 4.76
C GLY A 310 -7.99 -23.08 4.98
N LEU A 311 -7.49 -21.85 5.17
CA LEU A 311 -8.31 -20.67 5.44
C LEU A 311 -8.63 -19.84 4.19
N PHE A 312 -8.14 -20.24 3.01
CA PHE A 312 -8.50 -19.67 1.71
C PHE A 312 -8.77 -20.78 0.69
N PRO A 313 -9.45 -20.49 -0.43
CA PRO A 313 -9.72 -21.51 -1.45
C PRO A 313 -8.46 -22.22 -1.94
N ALA A 314 -8.53 -23.55 -2.06
CA ALA A 314 -7.39 -24.41 -2.38
C ALA A 314 -6.56 -24.01 -3.63
N PRO A 315 -7.13 -23.42 -4.70
CA PRO A 315 -6.33 -22.95 -5.84
C PRO A 315 -5.24 -21.93 -5.47
N PHE A 316 -5.46 -21.10 -4.44
CA PHE A 316 -4.47 -20.11 -3.98
C PHE A 316 -3.24 -20.76 -3.33
N ALA A 317 -3.32 -22.01 -2.86
CA ALA A 317 -2.19 -22.72 -2.28
C ALA A 317 -1.22 -23.30 -3.34
N ARG A 318 -1.60 -23.28 -4.63
CA ARG A 318 -0.79 -23.86 -5.72
C ARG A 318 0.29 -22.88 -6.18
N LEU A 319 1.55 -23.32 -6.15
CA LEU A 319 2.66 -22.58 -6.73
C LEU A 319 2.78 -22.86 -8.24
N GLY A 320 2.99 -21.82 -9.02
CA GLY A 320 3.30 -21.90 -10.45
C GLY A 320 4.79 -22.06 -10.72
N LYS A 321 5.17 -21.95 -12.00
CA LYS A 321 6.59 -21.89 -12.40
C LYS A 321 7.24 -20.65 -11.75
N GLY A 322 8.45 -20.81 -11.21
CA GLY A 322 9.18 -19.71 -10.57
C GLY A 322 8.78 -19.38 -9.13
N GLY A 323 7.97 -20.21 -8.46
CA GLY A 323 7.68 -20.10 -7.02
C GLY A 323 6.62 -19.06 -6.63
N VAL A 324 5.86 -18.53 -7.60
CA VAL A 324 4.80 -17.53 -7.37
C VAL A 324 3.43 -18.22 -7.30
N PRO A 325 2.51 -17.81 -6.41
CA PRO A 325 1.13 -18.29 -6.39
C PRO A 325 0.34 -17.81 -7.63
N GLY A 326 0.45 -18.55 -8.74
CA GLY A 326 -0.05 -18.11 -10.05
C GLY A 326 -1.56 -17.83 -10.09
N PHE A 327 -2.37 -18.62 -9.37
CA PHE A 327 -3.81 -18.34 -9.26
C PHE A 327 -4.09 -17.02 -8.52
N GLY A 328 -3.28 -16.68 -7.52
CA GLY A 328 -3.40 -15.41 -6.80
C GLY A 328 -3.13 -14.20 -7.70
N VAL A 329 -2.08 -14.28 -8.53
CA VAL A 329 -1.79 -13.26 -9.55
C VAL A 329 -2.95 -13.15 -10.54
N TRP A 330 -3.42 -14.28 -11.08
CA TRP A 330 -4.52 -14.30 -12.03
C TRP A 330 -5.81 -13.70 -11.46
N ALA A 331 -6.22 -14.13 -10.27
CA ALA A 331 -7.43 -13.63 -9.61
C ALA A 331 -7.35 -12.12 -9.36
N CYS A 332 -6.20 -11.64 -8.91
CA CYS A 332 -5.97 -10.22 -8.68
C CYS A 332 -6.10 -9.39 -9.97
N VAL A 333 -5.50 -9.86 -11.07
CA VAL A 333 -5.48 -9.14 -12.35
C VAL A 333 -6.85 -9.16 -13.02
N VAL A 334 -7.60 -10.26 -12.90
CA VAL A 334 -8.98 -10.35 -13.42
C VAL A 334 -9.91 -9.41 -12.63
N LEU A 335 -9.87 -9.45 -11.30
CA LEU A 335 -10.67 -8.54 -10.46
C LEU A 335 -10.29 -7.07 -10.70
N GLY A 336 -8.99 -6.77 -10.83
CA GLY A 336 -8.51 -5.44 -11.19
C GLY A 336 -9.00 -4.98 -12.56
N SER A 337 -8.98 -5.86 -13.57
CA SER A 337 -9.49 -5.57 -14.92
C SER A 337 -10.98 -5.27 -14.92
N LEU A 338 -11.77 -6.02 -14.12
CA LEU A 338 -13.20 -5.76 -13.95
C LEU A 338 -13.45 -4.38 -13.33
N LEU A 339 -12.69 -4.01 -12.29
CA LEU A 339 -12.79 -2.68 -11.69
C LEU A 339 -12.41 -1.56 -12.66
N ILE A 340 -11.36 -1.74 -13.46
CA ILE A 340 -10.98 -0.78 -14.50
C ILE A 340 -12.13 -0.62 -15.50
N GLY A 341 -12.72 -1.73 -15.95
CA GLY A 341 -13.90 -1.69 -16.82
C GLY A 341 -15.08 -0.94 -16.20
N LEU A 342 -15.38 -1.19 -14.93
CA LEU A 342 -16.43 -0.46 -14.19
C LEU A 342 -16.11 1.03 -14.05
N ASN A 343 -14.85 1.40 -13.79
CA ASN A 343 -14.44 2.80 -13.66
C ASN A 343 -14.71 3.61 -14.94
N TYR A 344 -14.38 3.05 -16.11
CA TYR A 344 -14.56 3.73 -17.40
C TYR A 344 -15.97 3.61 -17.99
N THR A 345 -16.83 2.73 -17.46
CA THR A 345 -18.23 2.57 -17.92
C THR A 345 -19.25 3.25 -16.99
N ALA A 346 -18.99 3.33 -15.69
CA ALA A 346 -19.88 3.93 -14.69
C ALA A 346 -19.58 5.41 -14.38
N GLY A 347 -18.50 5.97 -14.94
CA GLY A 347 -18.05 7.35 -14.73
C GLY A 347 -16.85 7.45 -13.77
N PRO A 348 -15.86 8.33 -14.05
CA PRO A 348 -14.59 8.41 -13.29
C PRO A 348 -14.77 8.78 -11.80
N ASP A 349 -15.66 9.74 -11.51
CA ASP A 349 -15.75 10.39 -10.19
C ASP A 349 -16.36 9.51 -9.10
N THR A 350 -17.29 8.63 -9.48
CA THR A 350 -18.01 7.78 -8.52
C THR A 350 -17.16 6.57 -8.11
N THR A 351 -16.37 6.03 -9.04
CA THR A 351 -15.68 4.75 -8.83
C THR A 351 -14.35 4.96 -8.10
N PHE A 352 -13.52 5.93 -8.50
CA PHE A 352 -12.21 6.12 -7.86
C PHE A 352 -12.31 6.48 -6.37
N ARG A 353 -13.26 7.36 -6.00
CA ARG A 353 -13.48 7.75 -4.60
C ARG A 353 -13.93 6.58 -3.73
N VAL A 354 -14.84 5.75 -4.24
CA VAL A 354 -15.30 4.53 -3.55
C VAL A 354 -14.15 3.53 -3.38
N LEU A 355 -13.29 3.38 -4.39
CA LEU A 355 -12.16 2.45 -4.33
C LEU A 355 -11.11 2.87 -3.29
N VAL A 356 -10.74 4.15 -3.21
CA VAL A 356 -9.80 4.66 -2.19
C VAL A 356 -10.37 4.57 -0.77
N LEU A 357 -11.69 4.77 -0.62
CA LEU A 357 -12.37 4.65 0.68
C LEU A 357 -12.39 3.19 1.18
N ILE A 358 -12.65 2.23 0.28
CA ILE A 358 -12.62 0.81 0.62
C ILE A 358 -11.21 0.36 1.01
N THR A 359 -10.16 0.79 0.28
CA THR A 359 -8.77 0.38 0.57
C THR A 359 -8.29 0.91 1.91
N THR A 360 -8.70 2.13 2.29
CA THR A 360 -8.36 2.73 3.58
C THR A 360 -8.85 1.87 4.74
N PHE A 361 -10.14 1.51 4.77
CA PHE A 361 -10.69 0.64 5.83
C PHE A 361 -10.05 -0.75 5.78
N THR A 362 -10.01 -1.36 4.59
CA THR A 362 -9.56 -2.75 4.45
C THR A 362 -8.06 -2.93 4.68
N GLY A 363 -7.24 -1.89 4.51
CA GLY A 363 -5.83 -1.86 4.91
C GLY A 363 -5.62 -1.67 6.41
N CYS A 364 -6.48 -0.86 7.07
CA CYS A 364 -6.37 -0.63 8.51
C CYS A 364 -6.76 -1.84 9.38
N VAL A 365 -7.68 -2.69 8.92
CA VAL A 365 -8.13 -3.87 9.69
C VAL A 365 -6.96 -4.82 10.01
N PRO A 366 -6.13 -5.25 9.04
CA PRO A 366 -4.91 -6.02 9.30
C PRO A 366 -3.92 -5.34 10.26
N TYR A 367 -3.77 -4.02 10.17
CA TYR A 367 -2.86 -3.26 11.05
C TYR A 367 -3.36 -3.24 12.48
N LEU A 368 -4.66 -2.97 12.66
CA LEU A 368 -5.33 -2.97 13.97
C LEU A 368 -5.24 -4.36 14.62
N LEU A 369 -5.53 -5.42 13.86
CA LEU A 369 -5.43 -6.81 14.32
C LEU A 369 -3.98 -7.21 14.67
N SER A 370 -2.99 -6.75 13.89
CA SER A 370 -1.57 -6.99 14.17
C SER A 370 -1.10 -6.26 15.44
N ALA A 371 -1.55 -5.02 15.65
CA ALA A 371 -1.27 -4.26 16.87
C ALA A 371 -1.93 -4.91 18.09
N ALA A 372 -3.19 -5.34 17.97
CA ALA A 372 -3.90 -6.07 19.00
C ALA A 372 -3.21 -7.40 19.34
N ALA A 373 -2.72 -8.14 18.34
CA ALA A 373 -1.96 -9.38 18.55
C ALA A 373 -0.69 -9.13 19.39
N GLN A 374 0.02 -8.04 19.11
CA GLN A 374 1.18 -7.63 19.92
C GLN A 374 0.77 -7.32 21.37
N LEU A 375 -0.31 -6.54 21.58
CA LEU A 375 -0.82 -6.24 22.93
C LEU A 375 -1.22 -7.51 23.68
N TYR A 376 -1.88 -8.45 23.01
CA TYR A 376 -2.26 -9.74 23.57
C TYR A 376 -1.04 -10.52 24.08
N TRP A 377 0.04 -10.61 23.30
CA TRP A 377 1.25 -11.31 23.73
C TRP A 377 2.00 -10.61 24.86
N LEU A 378 1.95 -9.28 24.92
CA LEU A 378 2.49 -8.52 26.05
C LEU A 378 1.67 -8.76 27.33
N ALA A 379 0.34 -8.77 27.22
CA ALA A 379 -0.57 -9.01 28.35
C ALA A 379 -0.50 -10.44 28.89
N ARG A 380 -0.37 -11.45 28.02
CA ARG A 380 -0.26 -12.87 28.41
C ARG A 380 1.04 -13.20 29.16
N GLY A 381 2.02 -12.30 29.14
CA GLY A 381 3.26 -12.49 29.89
C GLY A 381 4.10 -13.66 29.40
N THR A 382 4.03 -14.01 28.09
CA THR A 382 5.01 -14.91 27.44
C THR A 382 6.40 -14.25 27.43
N ARG A 383 7.02 -14.17 28.61
CA ARG A 383 8.26 -13.44 28.94
C ARG A 383 9.48 -14.00 28.20
N ASP A 384 9.46 -15.27 27.80
CA ASP A 384 10.60 -15.92 27.11
C ASP A 384 10.95 -15.26 25.77
N ARG A 385 10.05 -14.47 25.18
CA ARG A 385 10.28 -13.71 23.94
C ARG A 385 10.19 -12.19 24.11
N VAL A 386 9.84 -11.70 25.31
CA VAL A 386 9.69 -10.26 25.59
C VAL A 386 10.79 -9.84 26.57
N ARG A 387 11.76 -9.06 26.08
CA ARG A 387 12.85 -8.56 26.93
C ARG A 387 12.27 -7.56 27.95
N PRO A 388 12.48 -7.76 29.27
CA PRO A 388 11.89 -6.88 30.30
C PRO A 388 12.33 -5.42 30.14
N ALA A 389 13.59 -5.18 29.74
CA ALA A 389 14.11 -3.84 29.44
C ALA A 389 13.43 -3.15 28.23
N GLY A 390 12.75 -3.90 27.36
CA GLY A 390 12.05 -3.41 26.17
C GLY A 390 10.53 -3.34 26.32
N LEU A 391 9.95 -3.83 27.43
CA LEU A 391 8.51 -3.99 27.60
C LEU A 391 7.76 -2.66 27.47
N ALA A 392 8.21 -1.60 28.14
CA ALA A 392 7.57 -0.28 28.06
C ALA A 392 7.56 0.24 26.62
N ARG A 393 8.69 0.15 25.91
CA ARG A 393 8.79 0.53 24.49
C ARG A 393 7.88 -0.33 23.61
N ASP A 394 7.79 -1.62 23.88
CA ASP A 394 6.95 -2.56 23.13
C ASP A 394 5.47 -2.27 23.32
N LEU A 395 5.07 -1.98 24.54
CA LEU A 395 3.72 -1.56 24.88
C LEU A 395 3.39 -0.20 24.25
N THR A 396 4.25 0.80 24.38
CA THR A 396 4.04 2.13 23.78
C THR A 396 3.86 2.03 22.27
N VAL A 397 4.74 1.32 21.56
CA VAL A 397 4.61 1.15 20.11
C VAL A 397 3.30 0.43 19.76
N ALA A 398 2.93 -0.63 20.46
CA ALA A 398 1.72 -1.38 20.15
C ALA A 398 0.44 -0.56 20.43
N VAL A 399 0.37 0.15 21.57
CA VAL A 399 -0.77 1.02 21.93
C VAL A 399 -0.90 2.17 20.94
N LEU A 400 0.21 2.84 20.59
CA LEU A 400 0.17 3.96 19.64
C LEU A 400 -0.16 3.48 18.22
N SER A 401 0.37 2.34 17.78
CA SER A 401 -0.01 1.75 16.48
C SER A 401 -1.48 1.34 16.43
N PHE A 402 -2.02 0.79 17.53
CA PHE A 402 -3.44 0.47 17.64
C PHE A 402 -4.29 1.74 17.58
N GLY A 403 -3.97 2.74 18.40
CA GLY A 403 -4.66 4.03 18.42
C GLY A 403 -4.60 4.76 17.09
N PHE A 404 -3.45 4.73 16.41
CA PHE A 404 -3.28 5.28 15.07
C PHE A 404 -4.17 4.55 14.04
N SER A 405 -4.13 3.23 14.01
CA SER A 405 -4.97 2.44 13.09
C SER A 405 -6.46 2.66 13.34
N PHE A 406 -6.86 2.78 14.61
CA PHE A 406 -8.23 3.08 15.01
C PHE A 406 -8.65 4.49 14.61
N TRP A 407 -7.80 5.49 14.86
CA TRP A 407 -8.03 6.88 14.47
C TRP A 407 -8.19 7.02 12.96
N LEU A 408 -7.40 6.27 12.16
CA LEU A 408 -7.55 6.23 10.71
C LEU A 408 -8.89 5.66 10.26
N ILE A 409 -9.34 4.56 10.86
CA ILE A 409 -10.67 3.98 10.58
C ILE A 409 -11.77 5.00 10.91
N ALA A 410 -11.67 5.67 12.06
CA ALA A 410 -12.63 6.69 12.45
C ALA A 410 -12.62 7.91 11.51
N GLY A 411 -11.43 8.32 11.03
CA GLY A 411 -11.24 9.43 10.11
C GLY A 411 -11.61 9.14 8.64
N ALA A 412 -11.71 7.86 8.25
CA ALA A 412 -12.04 7.45 6.89
C ALA A 412 -13.46 7.87 6.44
N GLY A 413 -14.32 8.23 7.39
CA GLY A 413 -15.70 8.63 7.15
C GLY A 413 -16.67 7.46 7.10
N TYR A 414 -17.95 7.77 7.33
CA TYR A 414 -19.01 6.77 7.50
C TYR A 414 -19.13 5.83 6.29
N ALA A 415 -19.09 6.37 5.06
CA ALA A 415 -19.23 5.58 3.85
C ALA A 415 -18.12 4.53 3.69
N ALA A 416 -16.86 4.91 3.97
CA ALA A 416 -15.71 4.00 3.91
C ALA A 416 -15.85 2.85 4.90
N VAL A 417 -16.19 3.17 6.15
CA VAL A 417 -16.37 2.17 7.21
C VAL A 417 -17.54 1.25 6.88
N TYR A 418 -18.68 1.81 6.48
CA TYR A 418 -19.87 1.03 6.13
C TYR A 418 -19.59 0.07 4.97
N GLN A 419 -19.07 0.57 3.85
CA GLN A 419 -18.75 -0.25 2.68
C GLN A 419 -17.66 -1.29 2.98
N GLY A 420 -16.62 -0.89 3.71
CA GLY A 420 -15.53 -1.77 4.13
C GLY A 420 -16.02 -2.92 5.02
N VAL A 421 -16.93 -2.65 5.96
CA VAL A 421 -17.55 -3.69 6.81
C VAL A 421 -18.41 -4.65 5.98
N LEU A 422 -19.21 -4.14 5.02
CA LEU A 422 -19.98 -5.00 4.13
C LEU A 422 -19.07 -5.95 3.32
N PHE A 423 -17.96 -5.44 2.78
CA PHE A 423 -16.98 -6.26 2.07
C PHE A 423 -16.28 -7.28 2.96
N LEU A 424 -15.97 -6.90 4.21
CA LEU A 424 -15.40 -7.81 5.20
C LEU A 424 -16.38 -8.96 5.49
N PHE A 425 -17.67 -8.65 5.67
CA PHE A 425 -18.72 -9.64 5.89
C PHE A 425 -19.04 -10.50 4.66
N ALA A 426 -18.84 -9.98 3.45
CA ALA A 426 -18.94 -10.79 2.23
C ALA A 426 -17.92 -11.96 2.20
N GLY A 427 -16.84 -11.89 2.99
CA GLY A 427 -15.91 -13.01 3.19
C GLY A 427 -16.42 -14.10 4.11
N ILE A 428 -17.39 -13.82 5.00
CA ILE A 428 -17.86 -14.80 6.01
C ILE A 428 -18.46 -16.05 5.35
N PRO A 429 -19.32 -15.98 4.32
CA PRO A 429 -19.81 -17.18 3.63
C PRO A 429 -18.68 -18.06 3.09
N VAL A 430 -17.60 -17.45 2.59
CA VAL A 430 -16.41 -18.17 2.11
C VAL A 430 -15.72 -18.88 3.28
N TYR A 431 -15.54 -18.20 4.42
CA TYR A 431 -14.97 -18.82 5.62
C TYR A 431 -15.80 -19.99 6.12
N VAL A 432 -17.12 -19.83 6.23
CA VAL A 432 -18.04 -20.88 6.69
C VAL A 432 -17.96 -22.10 5.77
N TRP A 433 -17.97 -21.88 4.46
CA TRP A 433 -17.83 -22.96 3.48
C TRP A 433 -16.49 -23.68 3.60
N LEU A 434 -15.38 -22.95 3.75
CA LEU A 434 -14.04 -23.54 3.93
C LEU A 434 -13.95 -24.34 5.22
N ARG A 435 -14.46 -23.78 6.34
CA ARG A 435 -14.46 -24.44 7.65
C ARG A 435 -15.28 -25.72 7.61
N GLY A 436 -16.47 -25.70 7.04
CA GLY A 436 -17.30 -26.90 6.89
C GLY A 436 -16.61 -28.01 6.08
N ARG A 437 -15.89 -27.66 5.01
CA ARG A 437 -15.11 -28.65 4.23
C ARG A 437 -13.94 -29.23 5.02
N LYS A 438 -13.27 -28.41 5.83
CA LYS A 438 -12.16 -28.83 6.70
C LYS A 438 -12.66 -29.82 7.76
N ASP A 439 -13.72 -29.48 8.47
CA ASP A 439 -14.29 -30.34 9.51
C ASP A 439 -14.81 -31.67 8.91
N THR A 440 -15.41 -31.65 7.72
CA THR A 440 -15.81 -32.88 7.01
C THR A 440 -14.62 -33.78 6.65
N ALA A 441 -13.51 -33.17 6.19
CA ALA A 441 -12.31 -33.91 5.84
C ALA A 441 -11.65 -34.53 7.09
N GLU A 442 -11.59 -33.78 8.20
CA GLU A 442 -11.08 -34.26 9.49
C GLU A 442 -11.94 -35.38 10.08
N ALA A 443 -13.27 -35.34 9.90
CA ALA A 443 -14.17 -36.42 10.32
C ALA A 443 -14.05 -37.70 9.47
N SER A 444 -13.53 -37.59 8.25
CA SER A 444 -13.37 -38.71 7.30
C SER A 444 -11.98 -39.38 7.34
N ALA A 445 -11.03 -38.80 8.07
CA ALA A 445 -9.64 -39.25 8.21
C ALA A 445 -9.43 -39.92 9.57
#